data_AF-Q9MPY9-F1
#
_entry.id   AF-Q9MPY9-F1
#
_cell.length_a   1.000
_cell.length_b   1.000
_cell.length_c   1.000
_cell.angle_alpha   90.00
_cell.angle_beta   90.00
_cell.angle_gamma   90.00
#
_symmetry.space_group_name_H-M   'P 1'
#
loop_
_entity.id
_entity.type
_entity.pdbx_description
1 polymer ?
#
loop_
_entity_poly.entity_id
_entity_poly.type
_entity_poly.pdbx_seq_one_letter_code
_entity_poly.pdbx_strand_id
1 'polypeptide(L)'
;TSGSLFLMSLKFLLNDLVYFIEWEVLSLQSMSIVMTFLFDWMSLMYMSFVLLISSLVIFYSNQYMEEDYNINRFILLVLMFVMSMMMLIISPNLIS
;
A
#
# COMPACT_ATOMS: atom_id res chain seq x y z
N THR A 1 11.86 -4.52 -3.28
CA THR A 1 10.64 -3.72 -3.56
C THR A 1 10.44 -2.62 -2.53
N SER A 2 10.57 -2.88 -1.23
CA SER A 2 10.55 -1.82 -0.20
C SER A 2 11.64 -0.77 -0.41
N GLY A 3 12.89 -1.19 -0.64
CA GLY A 3 14.01 -0.27 -0.89
C GLY A 3 13.84 0.60 -2.14
N SER A 4 13.20 0.10 -3.20
CA SER A 4 12.91 0.90 -4.40
C SER A 4 11.82 1.94 -4.16
N LEU A 5 10.80 1.62 -3.36
CA LEU A 5 9.77 2.59 -2.96
C LEU A 5 10.33 3.69 -2.06
N PHE A 6 11.27 3.33 -1.18
CA PHE A 6 11.99 4.31 -0.35
C PHE A 6 12.87 5.26 -1.19
N LEU A 7 13.55 4.75 -2.22
CA LEU A 7 14.29 5.64 -3.14
C LEU A 7 13.34 6.53 -3.94
N MET A 8 12.17 6.02 -4.32
CA MET A 8 11.15 6.79 -5.03
C MET A 8 10.55 7.89 -4.13
N SER A 9 10.29 7.62 -2.86
CA SER A 9 9.81 8.65 -1.92
C SER A 9 10.84 9.76 -1.69
N LEU A 10 12.12 9.41 -1.57
CA LEU A 10 13.20 10.39 -1.49
C LEU A 10 13.28 11.26 -2.74
N LYS A 11 13.10 10.67 -3.94
CA LYS A 11 13.05 11.44 -5.19
C LYS A 11 11.86 12.41 -5.23
N PHE A 12 10.71 12.01 -4.70
CA PHE A 12 9.54 12.89 -4.60
C PHE A 12 9.79 14.05 -3.63
N LEU A 13 10.41 13.76 -2.48
CA LEU A 13 10.78 14.78 -1.50
C LEU A 13 11.80 15.79 -2.06
N LEU A 14 12.82 15.34 -2.78
CA LEU A 14 13.83 16.24 -3.34
C LEU A 14 13.30 17.16 -4.45
N ASN A 15 12.26 16.73 -5.15
CA ASN A 15 11.68 17.47 -6.27
C ASN A 15 10.33 18.13 -5.92
N ASP A 16 9.89 18.05 -4.66
CA ASP A 16 8.56 18.50 -4.19
C ASP A 16 7.41 18.04 -5.11
N LEU A 17 7.47 16.77 -5.57
CA LEU A 17 6.47 16.21 -6.50
C LEU A 17 5.31 15.59 -5.72
N VAL A 18 4.09 15.94 -6.14
CA VAL A 18 2.85 15.31 -5.68
C VAL A 18 2.02 14.95 -6.90
N TYR A 19 1.59 13.69 -7.01
CA TYR A 19 0.67 13.25 -8.06
C TYR A 19 -0.73 12.99 -7.49
N PHE A 20 -1.72 13.59 -8.15
CA PHE A 20 -3.13 13.34 -7.93
C PHE A 20 -3.70 12.61 -9.15
N ILE A 21 -4.37 11.48 -8.91
CA ILE A 21 -5.11 10.75 -9.94
C ILE A 21 -6.57 10.72 -9.49
N GLU A 22 -7.43 11.36 -10.27
CA GLU A 22 -8.87 11.31 -10.10
C GLU A 22 -9.44 10.30 -11.10
N TRP A 23 -10.20 9.33 -10.60
CA TRP A 23 -10.89 8.36 -11.42
C TRP A 23 -12.38 8.42 -11.12
N GLU A 24 -13.17 8.89 -12.09
CA GLU A 24 -14.62 8.79 -12.06
C GLU A 24 -15.04 7.34 -12.28
N VAL A 25 -15.59 6.70 -11.24
CA VAL A 25 -15.99 5.29 -11.28
C VAL A 25 -17.39 5.14 -11.85
N LEU A 26 -18.31 6.01 -11.45
CA LEU A 26 -19.72 5.94 -11.83
C LEU A 26 -20.29 7.35 -11.98
N SER A 27 -20.87 7.66 -13.14
CA SER A 27 -21.68 8.85 -13.37
C SER A 27 -23.16 8.45 -13.41
N LEU A 28 -23.91 8.66 -12.33
CA LEU A 28 -25.37 8.66 -12.37
C LEU A 28 -25.84 10.09 -12.66
N GLN A 29 -27.04 10.25 -13.25
CA GLN A 29 -27.54 11.49 -13.88
C GLN A 29 -27.15 12.84 -13.24
N SER A 30 -26.97 12.92 -11.92
CA SER A 30 -26.44 14.11 -11.22
C SER A 30 -25.36 13.84 -10.17
N MET A 31 -24.91 12.58 -10.00
CA MET A 31 -23.92 12.20 -9.00
C MET A 31 -22.80 11.41 -9.65
N SER A 32 -21.59 11.96 -9.63
CA SER A 32 -20.37 11.24 -9.98
C SER A 32 -19.66 10.73 -8.73
N ILE A 33 -19.33 9.44 -8.71
CA ILE A 33 -18.48 8.85 -7.67
C ILE A 33 -17.05 8.92 -8.19
N VAL A 34 -16.22 9.76 -7.56
CA VAL A 34 -14.80 9.93 -7.90
C VAL A 34 -13.95 9.25 -6.84
N MET A 35 -13.10 8.33 -7.28
CA MET A 35 -12.03 7.77 -6.46
C MET A 35 -10.75 8.55 -6.73
N THR A 36 -10.08 8.97 -5.67
CA THR A 36 -8.83 9.72 -5.75
C THR A 36 -7.66 8.86 -5.24
N PHE A 37 -6.53 8.94 -5.92
CA PHE A 37 -5.26 8.36 -5.48
C PHE A 37 -4.21 9.47 -5.34
N LEU A 38 -3.57 9.52 -4.18
CA LEU A 38 -2.57 10.52 -3.83
C LEU A 38 -1.21 9.85 -3.64
N PHE A 39 -0.30 10.15 -4.58
CA PHE A 39 1.10 9.73 -4.48
C PHE A 39 1.95 10.93 -4.08
N ASP A 40 2.38 10.92 -2.84
CA ASP A 40 3.26 11.91 -2.23
C ASP A 40 4.45 11.19 -1.57
N TRP A 41 5.51 11.93 -1.24
CA TRP A 41 6.65 11.39 -0.51
C TRP A 41 6.22 10.74 0.81
N MET A 42 5.21 11.29 1.49
CA MET A 42 4.64 10.71 2.71
C MET A 42 3.99 9.35 2.48
N SER A 43 3.11 9.24 1.47
CA SER A 43 2.42 7.97 1.19
C SER A 43 3.43 6.91 0.71
N LEU A 44 4.38 7.28 -0.15
CA LEU A 44 5.44 6.38 -0.62
C LEU A 44 6.39 5.92 0.50
N MET A 45 6.76 6.81 1.42
CA MET A 45 7.56 6.45 2.59
C MET A 45 6.85 5.42 3.47
N TYR A 46 5.58 5.67 3.81
CA TYR A 46 4.84 4.79 4.71
C TYR A 46 4.59 3.41 4.08
N MET A 47 4.29 3.36 2.77
CA MET A 47 4.21 2.11 2.01
C MET A 47 5.53 1.30 2.06
N SER A 48 6.68 1.98 2.00
CA SER A 48 7.99 1.29 2.07
C SER A 48 8.22 0.58 3.41
N PHE A 49 7.77 1.18 4.53
CA PHE A 49 7.88 0.60 5.86
C PHE A 49 6.91 -0.58 6.06
N VAL A 50 5.66 -0.46 5.60
CA VAL A 50 4.68 -1.56 5.67
C VAL A 50 5.19 -2.80 4.92
N LEU A 51 5.77 -2.60 3.73
CA LEU A 51 6.39 -3.69 2.96
C LEU A 51 7.65 -4.25 3.64
N LEU A 52 8.44 -3.41 4.30
CA LEU A 52 9.62 -3.86 5.05
C LEU A 52 9.20 -4.75 6.24
N ILE A 53 8.25 -4.29 7.06
CA ILE A 53 7.77 -5.05 8.22
C ILE A 53 7.14 -6.37 7.77
N SER A 54 6.31 -6.36 6.72
CA SER A 54 5.68 -7.60 6.23
C SER A 54 6.70 -8.58 5.64
N SER A 55 7.75 -8.12 4.96
CA SER A 55 8.81 -9.00 4.49
C SER A 55 9.56 -9.70 5.63
N LEU A 56 9.77 -9.00 6.75
CA LEU A 56 10.37 -9.58 7.96
C LEU A 56 9.43 -10.59 8.64
N VAL A 57 8.13 -10.28 8.72
CA VAL A 57 7.13 -11.21 9.27
C VAL A 57 7.07 -12.50 8.46
N ILE A 58 7.05 -12.40 7.12
CA ILE A 58 7.03 -13.57 6.24
C ILE A 58 8.34 -14.36 6.40
N PHE A 59 9.50 -13.69 6.41
CA PHE A 59 10.79 -14.35 6.58
C PHE A 59 10.88 -15.10 7.91
N TYR A 60 10.43 -14.49 9.00
CA TYR A 60 10.40 -15.13 10.32
C TYR A 60 9.42 -16.30 10.37
N SER A 61 8.24 -16.15 9.74
CA SER A 61 7.22 -17.20 9.73
C SER A 61 7.66 -18.48 9.01
N ASN A 62 8.57 -18.39 8.04
CA ASN A 62 9.11 -19.56 7.35
C ASN A 62 9.89 -20.51 8.27
N GLN A 63 10.63 -19.96 9.23
CA GLN A 63 11.35 -20.78 10.22
C GLN A 63 10.48 -21.13 11.42
N TYR A 64 9.57 -20.23 11.81
CA TYR A 64 8.73 -20.44 13.00
C TYR A 64 7.60 -21.45 12.76
N MET A 65 7.01 -21.49 11.56
CA MET A 65 5.89 -22.36 11.19
C MET A 65 6.31 -23.45 10.20
N GLU A 66 7.59 -23.84 10.18
CA GLU A 66 8.14 -24.77 9.18
C GLU A 66 7.44 -26.15 9.22
N GLU A 67 7.05 -26.61 10.41
CA GLU A 67 6.37 -27.91 10.62
C GLU A 67 4.84 -27.84 10.47
N ASP A 68 4.27 -26.64 10.30
CA ASP A 68 2.83 -26.44 10.25
C ASP A 68 2.28 -26.46 8.81
N TYR A 69 1.35 -27.36 8.53
CA TYR A 69 0.68 -27.48 7.22
C TYR A 69 -0.13 -26.24 6.81
N ASN A 70 -0.41 -25.32 7.74
CA ASN A 70 -1.20 -24.11 7.50
C ASN A 70 -0.36 -22.88 7.13
N ILE A 71 0.97 -23.00 6.97
CA ILE A 71 1.85 -21.86 6.63
C ILE A 71 1.38 -21.07 5.41
N ASN A 72 0.89 -21.76 4.37
CA ASN A 72 0.37 -21.12 3.16
C ASN A 72 -0.85 -20.22 3.43
N ARG A 73 -1.73 -20.64 4.35
CA ARG A 73 -2.90 -19.84 4.74
C ARG A 73 -2.49 -18.60 5.51
N PHE A 74 -1.49 -18.73 6.39
CA PHE A 74 -0.94 -17.61 7.14
C PHE A 74 -0.31 -16.56 6.20
N ILE A 75 0.54 -17.00 5.26
CA ILE A 75 1.17 -16.09 4.29
C ILE A 75 0.11 -15.36 3.46
N LEU A 76 -0.96 -16.05 3.01
CA LEU A 76 -2.05 -15.43 2.28
C LEU A 76 -2.77 -14.35 3.09
N LEU A 77 -3.04 -14.61 4.38
CA LEU A 77 -3.67 -13.63 5.27
C LEU A 77 -2.79 -12.39 5.46
N VAL A 78 -1.49 -12.56 5.66
CA VAL A 78 -0.53 -11.45 5.79
C VAL A 78 -0.49 -10.64 4.49
N LEU A 79 -0.46 -11.30 3.32
CA LEU A 79 -0.47 -10.60 2.03
C LEU A 79 -1.76 -9.80 1.81
N MET A 80 -2.94 -10.37 2.14
CA MET A 80 -4.21 -9.65 2.05
C MET A 80 -4.25 -8.44 2.99
N PHE A 81 -3.71 -8.57 4.20
CA PHE A 81 -3.59 -7.47 5.16
C PHE A 81 -2.66 -6.35 4.66
N VAL A 82 -1.53 -6.70 4.05
CA VAL A 82 -0.62 -5.70 3.46
C VAL A 82 -1.30 -4.98 2.31
N MET A 83 -2.01 -5.69 1.44
CA MET A 83 -2.72 -5.06 0.31
C MET A 83 -3.82 -4.10 0.77
N SER A 84 -4.59 -4.44 1.82
CA SER A 84 -5.62 -3.53 2.34
C SER A 84 -5.01 -2.27 2.95
N MET A 85 -3.90 -2.40 3.68
CA MET A 85 -3.15 -1.25 4.22
C MET A 85 -2.63 -0.37 3.08
N MET A 86 -2.07 -0.94 2.02
CA MET A 86 -1.56 -0.16 0.89
C MET A 86 -2.66 0.67 0.22
N MET A 87 -3.86 0.11 0.05
CA MET A 87 -5.00 0.86 -0.52
C MET A 87 -5.44 2.02 0.37
N LEU A 88 -5.43 1.85 1.70
CA LEU A 88 -5.78 2.91 2.65
C LEU A 88 -4.78 4.08 2.67
N ILE A 89 -3.51 3.81 2.36
CA ILE A 89 -2.45 4.82 2.38
C ILE A 89 -2.50 5.71 1.14
N ILE A 90 -2.89 5.13 0.00
CA ILE A 90 -2.91 5.83 -1.29
C ILE A 90 -4.21 6.63 -1.46
N SER A 91 -5.33 6.19 -0.87
CA SER A 91 -6.57 6.96 -0.94
C SER A 91 -6.54 8.12 0.06
N PRO A 92 -6.59 9.39 -0.38
CA PRO A 92 -6.97 10.48 0.49
C PRO A 92 -8.46 10.28 0.77
N ASN A 93 -8.76 9.46 1.76
CA ASN A 93 -10.10 8.95 2.02
C ASN A 93 -10.95 10.09 2.62
N LEU A 94 -11.45 10.95 1.74
CA LEU A 94 -12.50 11.92 1.98
C LEU A 94 -13.56 11.67 0.92
N ILE A 95 -14.41 10.67 1.17
CA ILE A 95 -15.78 10.74 0.66
C ILE A 95 -16.41 11.93 1.40
N SER A 96 -16.30 13.10 0.79
CA SER A 96 -17.17 14.26 1.01
C SER A 96 -17.48 14.88 -0.34
#